data_AF-A0A6A4GH76-F1
#
_entry.id   AF-A0A6A4GH76-F1
#
_cell.length_a   1.000
_cell.length_b   1.000
_cell.length_c   1.000
_cell.angle_alpha   90.00
_cell.angle_beta   90.00
_cell.angle_gamma   90.00
#
_symmetry.space_group_name_H-M   'P 1'
#
loop_
_entity.id
_entity.type
_entity.pdbx_description
1 polymer ?
#
loop_
_entity_poly.entity_id
_entity_poly.type
_entity_poly.pdbx_seq_one_letter_code
_entity_poly.pdbx_strand_id
1 'polypeptide(L)'
;MSSARIQALLAAPDTEQSNKSTVLYLNSKFSSYENLEDLDAEFNELEKSQAELASNLASSSLKVNALIAEAKSSAHSHVETAQNLSLLRHSLTDELVDQGLQSPMSSKPGSSALLEDIETLRQNLNDLQGFQALQAFVSSAANACSSAGGVGKQKLHPVGFLERVRDRTWVNIKKRLPLPLLDTAEQLRWPMPVDYGNARQDKRTAFEHAFICSLQLQPVSESINASSAELRSEEDGTYPLEILIQPIALMFKYHFEGTRQTNRPTSPSMSHHLLKSADHNSTNAWREFTHLLLPLLTNKLRRTVPPLLAHPSLLAHTIYQSLSFDNALKGEGFEPDGTLGCSRGGSAESWADISDVIEA
;
A
#
# COMPACT_ATOMS: atom_id res chain seq x y z
N MET A 1 -1.62 -26.88 -16.28
CA MET A 1 -1.72 -28.04 -17.20
C MET A 1 -0.31 -28.51 -17.49
N SER A 2 0.03 -29.77 -17.18
CA SER A 2 1.38 -30.30 -17.39
C SER A 2 1.66 -30.53 -18.89
N SER A 3 2.88 -30.25 -19.36
CA SER A 3 3.31 -30.39 -20.76
C SER A 3 2.98 -31.78 -21.35
N ALA A 4 3.08 -32.83 -20.54
CA ALA A 4 2.74 -34.20 -20.91
C ALA A 4 1.26 -34.39 -21.30
N ARG A 5 0.33 -33.65 -20.67
CA ARG A 5 -1.10 -33.77 -20.97
C ARG A 5 -1.44 -33.15 -22.33
N ILE A 6 -0.73 -32.09 -22.73
CA ILE A 6 -0.90 -31.44 -24.03
C ILE A 6 -0.35 -32.35 -25.14
N GLN A 7 0.81 -32.97 -24.92
CA GLN A 7 1.37 -33.95 -25.86
C GLN A 7 0.45 -35.16 -26.06
N ALA A 8 -0.17 -35.65 -24.98
CA ALA A 8 -1.15 -36.73 -25.07
C ALA A 8 -2.41 -36.34 -25.86
N LEU A 9 -2.86 -35.08 -25.77
CA LEU A 9 -4.04 -34.57 -26.51
C LEU A 9 -3.73 -34.27 -27.99
N LEU A 10 -2.46 -34.15 -28.36
CA LEU A 10 -2.01 -33.93 -29.74
C LEU A 10 -1.65 -35.24 -30.47
N ALA A 11 -1.62 -36.36 -29.76
CA ALA A 11 -1.34 -37.66 -30.37
C ALA A 11 -2.49 -38.09 -31.30
N ALA A 12 -2.15 -38.82 -32.37
CA ALA A 12 -3.14 -39.38 -33.28
C ALA A 12 -4.07 -40.36 -32.53
N PRO A 13 -5.37 -40.43 -32.91
CA PRO A 13 -6.31 -41.37 -32.29
C PRO A 13 -5.84 -42.82 -32.49
N ASP A 14 -5.84 -43.59 -31.40
CA ASP A 14 -5.51 -45.02 -31.40
C ASP A 14 -6.65 -45.82 -32.05
N THR A 15 -6.40 -46.29 -33.28
CA THR A 15 -7.37 -47.03 -34.08
C THR A 15 -7.66 -48.41 -33.51
N GLU A 16 -6.71 -49.06 -32.85
CA GLU A 16 -6.90 -50.39 -32.26
C GLU A 16 -7.80 -50.31 -31.02
N GLN A 17 -7.57 -49.31 -30.16
CA GLN A 17 -8.39 -49.09 -28.98
C GLN A 17 -9.81 -48.65 -29.34
N SER A 18 -9.96 -47.81 -30.38
CA SER A 18 -11.27 -47.42 -30.92
C SER A 18 -12.04 -48.65 -31.43
N ASN A 19 -11.42 -49.47 -32.28
CA ASN A 19 -12.04 -50.68 -32.82
C ASN A 19 -12.46 -51.66 -31.71
N LYS A 20 -11.61 -51.87 -30.71
CA LYS A 20 -11.92 -52.72 -29.56
C LYS A 20 -13.13 -52.19 -28.77
N SER A 21 -13.21 -50.88 -28.57
CA SER A 21 -14.31 -50.24 -27.86
C SER A 21 -15.62 -50.32 -28.65
N THR A 22 -15.56 -50.13 -29.97
CA THR A 22 -16.70 -50.27 -30.89
C THR A 22 -17.24 -51.70 -30.89
N VAL A 23 -16.37 -52.72 -30.95
CA VAL A 23 -16.79 -54.12 -30.89
C VAL A 23 -17.45 -54.45 -29.55
N LEU A 24 -16.90 -53.95 -28.43
CA LEU A 24 -17.51 -54.14 -27.11
C LEU A 24 -18.88 -53.46 -27.01
N TYR A 25 -19.01 -52.25 -27.55
CA TYR A 25 -20.26 -51.51 -27.59
C TYR A 25 -21.33 -52.25 -28.42
N LEU A 26 -20.99 -52.66 -29.65
CA LEU A 26 -21.88 -53.41 -30.52
C LEU A 26 -22.33 -54.73 -29.87
N ASN A 27 -21.40 -55.49 -29.29
CA ASN A 27 -21.72 -56.75 -28.59
C ASN A 27 -22.60 -56.54 -27.35
N SER A 28 -22.50 -55.38 -26.68
CA SER A 28 -23.34 -55.05 -25.52
C SER A 28 -24.76 -54.66 -25.90
N LYS A 29 -24.93 -54.01 -27.05
CA LYS A 29 -26.22 -53.46 -27.50
C LYS A 29 -27.03 -54.47 -28.34
N PHE A 30 -26.35 -55.28 -29.14
CA PHE A 30 -26.96 -56.26 -30.04
C PHE A 30 -26.62 -57.68 -29.59
N SER A 31 -27.38 -58.20 -28.61
CA SER A 31 -27.16 -59.53 -28.03
C SER A 31 -27.99 -60.65 -28.67
N SER A 32 -29.03 -60.32 -29.45
CA SER A 32 -29.91 -61.27 -30.16
C SER A 32 -30.25 -60.78 -31.58
N TYR A 33 -30.70 -61.70 -32.44
CA TYR A 33 -31.00 -61.43 -33.85
C TYR A 33 -32.20 -60.48 -34.06
N GLU A 34 -33.10 -60.40 -33.08
CA GLU A 34 -34.28 -59.51 -33.11
C GLU A 34 -33.90 -58.04 -32.88
N ASN A 35 -32.78 -57.76 -32.21
CA ASN A 35 -32.33 -56.38 -31.96
C ASN A 35 -31.63 -55.73 -33.18
N LEU A 36 -31.42 -56.47 -34.27
CA LEU A 36 -30.77 -55.97 -35.49
C LEU A 36 -31.65 -54.99 -36.28
N GLU A 37 -32.96 -54.93 -36.03
CA GLU A 37 -33.85 -53.98 -36.71
C GLU A 37 -33.53 -52.51 -36.36
N ASP A 38 -32.96 -52.26 -35.19
CA ASP A 38 -32.58 -50.90 -34.74
C ASP A 38 -31.16 -50.48 -35.20
N LEU A 39 -30.42 -51.36 -35.88
CA LEU A 39 -29.03 -51.13 -36.28
C LEU A 39 -28.88 -49.98 -37.28
N ASP A 40 -29.81 -49.87 -38.24
CA ASP A 40 -29.81 -48.80 -39.23
C ASP A 40 -30.09 -47.43 -38.59
N ALA A 41 -30.99 -47.38 -37.59
CA ALA A 41 -31.28 -46.15 -36.86
C ALA A 41 -30.04 -45.67 -36.08
N GLU A 42 -29.31 -46.60 -35.47
CA GLU A 42 -28.09 -46.29 -34.73
C GLU A 42 -26.92 -45.90 -35.63
N PHE A 43 -26.79 -46.51 -36.81
CA PHE A 43 -25.80 -46.10 -37.80
C PHE A 43 -26.04 -44.66 -38.27
N ASN A 44 -27.30 -44.30 -38.52
CA ASN A 44 -27.67 -42.93 -38.89
C ASN A 44 -27.38 -41.93 -37.75
N GLU A 45 -27.61 -42.32 -36.49
CA GLU A 45 -27.27 -41.49 -35.33
C GLU A 45 -25.75 -41.32 -35.17
N LEU A 46 -24.98 -42.39 -35.37
CA LEU A 46 -23.52 -42.36 -35.35
C LEU A 46 -22.95 -41.48 -36.47
N GLU A 47 -23.47 -41.58 -37.69
CA GLU A 47 -23.04 -40.76 -38.82
C GLU A 47 -23.31 -39.26 -38.55
N LYS A 48 -24.48 -38.94 -37.97
CA LYS A 48 -24.81 -37.59 -37.55
C LYS A 48 -23.85 -37.08 -36.46
N SER A 49 -23.55 -37.91 -35.46
CA SER A 49 -22.62 -37.56 -34.39
C SER A 49 -21.19 -37.36 -34.90
N GLN A 50 -20.75 -38.17 -35.87
CA GLN A 50 -19.44 -38.06 -36.50
C GLN A 50 -19.33 -36.77 -37.31
N ALA A 51 -20.37 -36.42 -38.07
CA ALA A 51 -20.43 -35.17 -38.81
C ALA A 51 -20.37 -33.95 -37.87
N GLU A 52 -21.07 -34.00 -36.73
CA GLU A 52 -21.04 -32.94 -35.71
C GLU A 52 -19.66 -32.81 -35.06
N LEU A 53 -19.03 -33.93 -34.68
CA LEU A 53 -17.66 -33.94 -34.13
C LEU A 53 -16.63 -33.40 -35.13
N ALA A 54 -16.74 -33.77 -36.41
CA ALA A 54 -15.87 -33.27 -37.47
C ALA A 54 -16.03 -31.74 -37.64
N SER A 55 -17.26 -31.24 -37.63
CA SER A 55 -17.56 -29.80 -37.67
C SER A 55 -16.98 -29.06 -36.46
N ASN A 56 -17.17 -29.61 -35.26
CA ASN A 56 -16.65 -29.03 -34.02
C ASN A 56 -15.11 -29.01 -34.02
N LEU A 57 -14.45 -30.08 -34.49
CA LEU A 57 -13.00 -30.14 -34.62
C LEU A 57 -12.46 -29.13 -35.63
N ALA A 58 -13.14 -28.96 -36.78
CA ALA A 58 -12.79 -27.93 -37.75
C ALA A 58 -12.91 -26.52 -37.15
N SER A 59 -14.02 -26.24 -36.44
CA SER A 59 -14.21 -24.94 -35.78
C SER A 59 -13.18 -24.66 -34.68
N SER A 60 -12.83 -25.68 -33.90
CA SER A 60 -11.86 -25.57 -32.82
C SER A 60 -10.44 -25.38 -33.35
N SER A 61 -10.06 -26.14 -34.38
CA SER A 61 -8.74 -26.00 -35.01
C SER A 61 -8.57 -24.61 -35.66
N LEU A 62 -9.61 -24.06 -36.29
CA LEU A 62 -9.60 -22.69 -36.81
C LEU A 62 -9.40 -21.65 -35.70
N LYS A 63 -10.14 -21.77 -34.58
CA LYS A 63 -9.99 -20.86 -33.43
C LYS A 63 -8.60 -20.94 -32.81
N VAL A 64 -8.06 -22.14 -32.64
CA VAL A 64 -6.70 -22.35 -32.10
C VAL A 64 -5.66 -21.74 -33.02
N ASN A 65 -5.76 -21.96 -34.33
CA ASN A 65 -4.85 -21.37 -35.31
C ASN A 65 -4.93 -19.83 -35.32
N ALA A 66 -6.12 -19.26 -35.18
CA ALA A 66 -6.31 -17.81 -35.07
C ALA A 66 -5.62 -17.25 -33.81
N LEU A 67 -5.83 -17.88 -32.65
CA LEU A 67 -5.17 -17.47 -31.39
C LEU A 67 -3.65 -17.61 -31.46
N ILE A 68 -3.13 -18.66 -32.10
CA ILE A 68 -1.68 -18.84 -32.29
C ILE A 68 -1.12 -17.73 -33.19
N ALA A 69 -1.81 -17.37 -34.27
CA ALA A 69 -1.40 -16.31 -35.17
C ALA A 69 -1.40 -14.93 -34.47
N GLU A 70 -2.44 -14.65 -33.69
CA GLU A 70 -2.56 -13.42 -32.90
C GLU A 70 -1.46 -13.33 -31.82
N ALA A 71 -1.26 -14.41 -31.05
CA ALA A 71 -0.21 -14.46 -30.03
C ALA A 71 1.19 -14.28 -30.63
N LYS A 72 1.44 -14.88 -31.81
CA LYS A 72 2.71 -14.71 -32.52
C LYS A 72 2.91 -13.27 -33.00
N SER A 73 1.86 -12.64 -33.53
CA SER A 73 1.89 -11.23 -33.97
C SER A 73 2.15 -10.27 -32.79
N SER A 74 1.41 -10.44 -31.69
CA SER A 74 1.59 -9.67 -30.46
C SER A 74 3.00 -9.84 -29.88
N ALA A 75 3.49 -11.08 -29.78
CA ALA A 75 4.85 -11.35 -29.31
C ALA A 75 5.91 -10.66 -30.19
N HIS A 76 5.73 -10.67 -31.51
CA HIS A 76 6.65 -9.99 -32.43
C HIS A 76 6.66 -8.47 -32.21
N SER A 77 5.47 -7.85 -32.06
CA SER A 77 5.36 -6.42 -31.75
C SER A 77 6.00 -6.06 -30.40
N HIS A 78 5.85 -6.90 -29.38
CA HIS A 78 6.51 -6.69 -28.09
C HIS A 78 8.04 -6.81 -28.18
N VAL A 79 8.56 -7.73 -29.00
CA VAL A 79 10.01 -7.82 -29.24
C VAL A 79 10.53 -6.59 -29.98
N GLU A 80 9.82 -6.11 -31.00
CA GLU A 80 10.19 -4.92 -31.76
C GLU A 80 10.19 -3.66 -30.87
N THR A 81 9.16 -3.48 -30.05
CA THR A 81 9.09 -2.36 -29.08
C THR A 81 10.21 -2.43 -28.05
N ALA A 82 10.53 -3.62 -27.53
CA ALA A 82 11.66 -3.81 -26.60
C ALA A 82 13.01 -3.50 -27.27
N GLN A 83 13.20 -3.90 -28.54
CA GLN A 83 14.40 -3.56 -29.31
C GLN A 83 14.53 -2.05 -29.51
N ASN A 84 13.45 -1.38 -29.90
CA ASN A 84 13.42 0.08 -30.06
C ASN A 84 13.74 0.82 -28.75
N LEU A 85 13.17 0.38 -27.63
CA LEU A 85 13.48 0.96 -26.32
C LEU A 85 14.94 0.71 -25.91
N SER A 86 15.50 -0.46 -26.25
CA SER A 86 16.92 -0.75 -25.99
C SER A 86 17.84 0.15 -26.81
N LEU A 87 17.51 0.40 -28.08
CA LEU A 87 18.25 1.34 -28.94
C LEU A 87 18.14 2.77 -28.41
N LEU A 88 16.95 3.19 -28.00
CA LEU A 88 16.72 4.53 -27.43
C LEU A 88 17.49 4.71 -26.12
N ARG A 89 17.51 3.70 -25.25
CA ARG A 89 18.34 3.69 -24.05
C ARG A 89 19.83 3.82 -24.41
N HIS A 90 20.31 3.12 -25.43
CA HIS A 90 21.71 3.20 -25.84
C HIS A 90 22.06 4.60 -26.37
N SER A 91 21.19 5.17 -27.22
CA SER A 91 21.32 6.55 -27.71
C SER A 91 21.35 7.58 -26.58
N LEU A 92 20.45 7.44 -25.60
CA LEU A 92 20.45 8.31 -24.41
C LEU A 92 21.71 8.11 -23.57
N THR A 93 22.22 6.87 -23.47
CA THR A 93 23.47 6.60 -22.76
C THR A 93 24.63 7.30 -23.46
N ASP A 94 24.69 7.24 -24.79
CA ASP A 94 25.72 7.90 -25.59
C ASP A 94 25.62 9.44 -25.47
N GLU A 95 24.42 10.00 -25.50
CA GLU A 95 24.20 11.44 -25.27
C GLU A 95 24.62 11.87 -23.85
N LEU A 96 24.37 11.04 -22.83
CA LEU A 96 24.81 11.29 -21.46
C LEU A 96 26.33 11.18 -21.28
N VAL A 97 26.99 10.31 -22.05
CA VAL A 97 28.46 10.22 -22.12
C VAL A 97 29.03 11.48 -22.81
N ASP A 98 28.42 11.95 -23.90
CA ASP A 98 28.87 13.12 -24.66
C ASP A 98 28.68 14.44 -23.87
N GLN A 99 27.63 14.52 -23.03
CA GLN A 99 27.45 15.61 -22.06
C GLN A 99 28.34 15.50 -20.81
N GLY A 100 29.26 14.52 -20.76
CA GLY A 100 30.21 14.35 -19.65
C GLY A 100 29.58 13.88 -18.34
N LEU A 101 28.32 13.43 -18.36
CA LEU A 101 27.59 12.92 -17.19
C LEU A 101 27.87 11.44 -16.91
N GLN A 102 28.51 10.73 -17.85
CA GLN A 102 29.15 9.45 -17.62
C GLN A 102 30.65 9.52 -17.95
N SER A 103 31.45 9.95 -16.97
CA SER A 103 32.89 9.77 -17.04
C SER A 103 33.26 8.39 -16.46
N PRO A 104 33.96 7.52 -17.21
CA PRO A 104 34.55 6.32 -16.63
C PRO A 104 35.70 6.77 -15.72
N MET A 105 35.58 6.48 -14.42
CA MET A 105 36.59 6.80 -13.40
C MET A 105 36.71 8.29 -13.03
N SER A 106 35.66 8.85 -12.42
CA SER A 106 35.87 9.93 -11.44
C SER A 106 34.97 9.71 -10.23
N SER A 107 35.61 9.39 -9.11
CA SER A 107 35.04 9.16 -7.80
C SER A 107 34.42 10.44 -7.22
N LYS A 108 33.24 10.85 -7.72
CA LYS A 108 32.35 11.77 -7.00
C LYS A 108 31.14 10.97 -6.48
N PRO A 109 30.99 10.79 -5.16
CA PRO A 109 29.99 9.90 -4.56
C PRO A 109 28.54 10.42 -4.63
N GLY A 110 28.26 11.52 -5.33
CA GLY A 110 26.91 12.10 -5.41
C GLY A 110 26.07 11.67 -6.61
N SER A 111 26.67 11.29 -7.74
CA SER A 111 25.92 10.99 -8.98
C SER A 111 25.35 9.57 -9.00
N SER A 112 26.09 8.59 -8.47
CA SER A 112 25.57 7.23 -8.32
C SER A 112 24.46 7.15 -7.28
N ALA A 113 24.56 7.93 -6.20
CA ALA A 113 23.52 8.05 -5.19
C ALA A 113 22.23 8.60 -5.78
N LEU A 114 22.26 9.70 -6.55
CA LEU A 114 21.05 10.25 -7.17
C LEU A 114 20.35 9.31 -8.14
N LEU A 115 21.11 8.52 -8.91
CA LEU A 115 20.54 7.54 -9.85
C LEU A 115 19.96 6.31 -9.12
N GLU A 116 20.64 5.85 -8.08
CA GLU A 116 20.16 4.78 -7.19
C GLU A 116 18.94 5.26 -6.38
N ASP A 117 18.91 6.52 -5.95
CA ASP A 117 17.81 7.19 -5.27
C ASP A 117 16.60 7.38 -6.19
N ILE A 118 16.81 7.73 -7.47
CA ILE A 118 15.74 7.81 -8.48
C ILE A 118 15.18 6.41 -8.77
N GLU A 119 16.02 5.38 -8.82
CA GLU A 119 15.55 4.01 -9.05
C GLU A 119 14.82 3.45 -7.82
N THR A 120 15.27 3.74 -6.60
CA THR A 120 14.54 3.37 -5.39
C THR A 120 13.24 4.15 -5.24
N LEU A 121 13.20 5.44 -5.59
CA LEU A 121 11.98 6.23 -5.68
C LEU A 121 11.01 5.64 -6.70
N ARG A 122 11.50 5.29 -7.89
CA ARG A 122 10.71 4.64 -8.93
C ARG A 122 10.20 3.28 -8.46
N GLN A 123 11.00 2.49 -7.76
CA GLN A 123 10.58 1.20 -7.22
C GLN A 123 9.50 1.36 -6.14
N ASN A 124 9.65 2.33 -5.24
CA ASN A 124 8.65 2.66 -4.22
C ASN A 124 7.37 3.23 -4.84
N LEU A 125 7.48 4.10 -5.86
CA LEU A 125 6.35 4.62 -6.63
C LEU A 125 5.64 3.51 -7.41
N ASN A 126 6.38 2.55 -7.97
CA ASN A 126 5.81 1.36 -8.62
C ASN A 126 5.08 0.48 -7.60
N ASP A 127 5.64 0.29 -6.40
CA ASP A 127 4.98 -0.46 -5.33
C ASP A 127 3.67 0.23 -4.88
N LEU A 128 3.64 1.56 -4.86
CA LEU A 128 2.46 2.35 -4.54
C LEU A 128 1.42 2.38 -5.67
N GLN A 129 1.87 2.49 -6.92
CA GLN A 129 1.01 2.37 -8.09
C GLN A 129 0.41 0.97 -8.19
N GLY A 130 1.19 -0.07 -7.86
CA GLY A 130 0.73 -1.45 -7.73
C GLY A 130 -0.30 -1.60 -6.62
N PHE A 131 -0.11 -0.94 -5.47
CA PHE A 131 -1.11 -0.91 -4.41
C PHE A 131 -2.40 -0.17 -4.82
N GLN A 132 -2.29 0.98 -5.49
CA GLN A 132 -3.45 1.71 -6.02
C GLN A 132 -4.24 0.87 -7.03
N ALA A 133 -3.55 0.13 -7.91
CA ALA A 133 -4.18 -0.80 -8.84
C ALA A 133 -4.89 -1.96 -8.10
N LEU A 134 -4.26 -2.51 -7.06
CA LEU A 134 -4.88 -3.51 -6.19
C LEU A 134 -6.13 -2.96 -5.51
N GLN A 135 -6.08 -1.72 -5.01
CA GLN A 135 -7.23 -1.06 -4.37
C GLN A 135 -8.38 -0.84 -5.36
N ALA A 136 -8.08 -0.33 -6.56
CA ALA A 136 -9.08 -0.15 -7.62
C ALA A 136 -9.71 -1.50 -8.03
N PHE A 137 -8.90 -2.56 -8.12
CA PHE A 137 -9.38 -3.91 -8.39
C PHE A 137 -10.28 -4.46 -7.27
N VAL A 138 -9.88 -4.28 -6.00
CA VAL A 138 -10.69 -4.71 -4.84
C VAL A 138 -12.03 -3.96 -4.81
N SER A 139 -12.04 -2.65 -5.05
CA SER A 139 -13.26 -1.85 -5.12
C SER A 139 -14.15 -2.25 -6.29
N SER A 140 -13.56 -2.51 -7.47
CA SER A 140 -14.29 -3.01 -8.64
C SER A 140 -14.89 -4.39 -8.41
N ALA A 141 -14.12 -5.32 -7.82
CA ALA A 141 -14.58 -6.66 -7.49
C ALA A 141 -15.67 -6.65 -6.42
N ALA A 142 -15.56 -5.79 -5.39
CA ALA A 142 -16.60 -5.59 -4.38
C ALA A 142 -17.90 -5.07 -5.00
N ASN A 143 -17.81 -4.07 -5.89
CA ASN A 143 -18.96 -3.49 -6.57
C ASN A 143 -19.64 -4.51 -7.52
N ALA A 144 -18.87 -5.25 -8.32
CA ALA A 144 -19.39 -6.30 -9.20
C ALA A 144 -20.03 -7.47 -8.44
N CYS A 145 -19.50 -7.80 -7.26
CA CYS A 145 -20.07 -8.82 -6.39
C CYS A 145 -21.34 -8.33 -5.67
N SER A 146 -21.43 -7.05 -5.35
CA SER A 146 -22.65 -6.45 -4.76
C SER A 146 -23.80 -6.32 -5.77
N SER A 147 -23.51 -6.14 -7.07
CA SER A 147 -24.56 -6.12 -8.10
C SER A 147 -25.06 -7.52 -8.50
N ALA A 148 -24.28 -8.56 -8.25
CA ALA A 148 -24.62 -9.95 -8.57
C ALA A 148 -25.29 -10.74 -7.41
N GLY A 149 -25.35 -10.18 -6.20
CA GLY A 149 -25.81 -10.86 -4.99
C GLY A 149 -27.28 -10.57 -4.62
N GLY A 150 -28.15 -11.56 -4.79
CA GLY A 150 -29.50 -11.55 -4.21
C GLY A 150 -29.52 -11.80 -2.69
N VAL A 151 -30.39 -11.04 -1.99
CA VAL A 151 -31.10 -11.28 -0.69
C VAL A 151 -30.40 -12.05 0.45
N GLY A 152 -29.07 -12.13 0.49
CA GLY A 152 -28.33 -12.78 1.58
C GLY A 152 -27.17 -11.92 2.07
N LYS A 153 -27.18 -11.51 3.34
CA LYS A 153 -26.13 -10.73 4.03
C LYS A 153 -24.75 -11.43 4.14
N GLN A 154 -24.42 -12.42 3.32
CA GLN A 154 -23.12 -13.08 3.34
C GLN A 154 -22.18 -12.48 2.30
N LYS A 155 -21.19 -11.73 2.80
CA LYS A 155 -20.08 -11.17 2.01
C LYS A 155 -19.38 -12.32 1.27
N LEU A 156 -19.30 -12.27 -0.06
CA LEU A 156 -18.72 -13.34 -0.86
C LEU A 156 -17.26 -13.59 -0.44
N HIS A 157 -16.89 -14.86 -0.22
CA HIS A 157 -15.55 -15.27 0.23
C HIS A 157 -14.38 -14.71 -0.62
N PRO A 158 -14.49 -14.57 -1.96
CA PRO A 158 -13.47 -13.92 -2.78
C PRO A 158 -13.25 -12.44 -2.45
N VAL A 159 -14.32 -11.69 -2.19
CA VAL A 159 -14.22 -10.27 -1.79
C VAL A 159 -13.51 -10.16 -0.44
N GLY A 160 -13.88 -11.00 0.53
CA GLY A 160 -13.20 -11.04 1.82
C GLY A 160 -11.72 -11.46 1.73
N PHE A 161 -11.34 -12.31 0.78
CA PHE A 161 -9.93 -12.63 0.52
C PHE A 161 -9.17 -11.44 -0.06
N LEU A 162 -9.75 -10.75 -1.05
CA LEU A 162 -9.14 -9.57 -1.68
C LEU A 162 -8.97 -8.41 -0.69
N GLU A 163 -9.96 -8.17 0.18
CA GLU A 163 -9.85 -7.21 1.28
C GLU A 163 -8.70 -7.56 2.23
N ARG A 164 -8.57 -8.83 2.64
CA ARG A 164 -7.44 -9.27 3.48
C ARG A 164 -6.08 -9.07 2.82
N VAL A 165 -5.97 -9.31 1.52
CA VAL A 165 -4.72 -9.10 0.77
C VAL A 165 -4.39 -7.61 0.68
N ARG A 166 -5.39 -6.76 0.42
CA ARG A 166 -5.24 -5.30 0.47
C ARG A 166 -4.75 -4.85 1.85
N ASP A 167 -5.43 -5.26 2.91
CA ASP A 167 -5.12 -4.82 4.27
C ASP A 167 -3.74 -5.30 4.72
N ARG A 168 -3.37 -6.54 4.39
CA ARG A 168 -2.04 -7.09 4.68
C ARG A 168 -0.93 -6.35 3.93
N THR A 169 -1.17 -6.03 2.66
CA THR A 169 -0.22 -5.27 1.85
C THR A 169 -0.05 -3.86 2.42
N TRP A 170 -1.15 -3.22 2.82
CA TRP A 170 -1.11 -1.90 3.46
C TRP A 170 -0.35 -1.91 4.79
N VAL A 171 -0.57 -2.90 5.64
CA VAL A 171 0.20 -3.06 6.90
C VAL A 171 1.69 -3.24 6.62
N ASN A 172 2.06 -3.98 5.56
CA ASN A 172 3.46 -4.15 5.18
C ASN A 172 4.08 -2.85 4.65
N ILE A 173 3.34 -2.07 3.86
CA ILE A 173 3.75 -0.73 3.41
C ILE A 173 3.95 0.17 4.63
N LYS A 174 2.96 0.24 5.53
CA LYS A 174 3.04 1.01 6.79
C LYS A 174 4.22 0.62 7.67
N LYS A 175 4.68 -0.63 7.65
CA LYS A 175 5.84 -1.08 8.42
C LYS A 175 7.17 -0.72 7.80
N ARG A 176 7.27 -0.77 6.46
CA ARG A 176 8.55 -0.57 5.75
C ARG A 176 8.83 0.89 5.48
N LEU A 177 7.79 1.64 5.20
CA LEU A 177 7.92 2.98 4.67
C LEU A 177 8.39 4.03 5.67
N PRO A 178 8.07 3.94 6.98
CA PRO A 178 8.68 4.81 7.98
C PRO A 178 10.19 4.61 8.16
N LEU A 179 10.72 3.44 7.78
CA LEU A 179 12.11 3.07 8.12
C LEU A 179 13.15 4.00 7.49
N PRO A 180 13.09 4.38 6.19
CA PRO A 180 14.04 5.33 5.62
C PRO A 180 13.94 6.73 6.23
N LEU A 181 12.74 7.19 6.59
CA LEU A 181 12.55 8.47 7.25
C LEU A 181 13.13 8.47 8.67
N LEU A 182 12.93 7.38 9.43
CA LEU A 182 13.49 7.24 10.76
C LEU A 182 15.03 7.10 10.73
N ASP A 183 15.58 6.34 9.78
CA ASP A 183 17.04 6.18 9.65
C ASP A 183 17.72 7.50 9.28
N THR A 184 17.19 8.22 8.29
CA THR A 184 17.71 9.55 7.92
C THR A 184 17.54 10.58 9.04
N ALA A 185 16.46 10.51 9.81
CA ALA A 185 16.26 11.34 11.00
C ALA A 185 17.28 11.01 12.11
N GLU A 186 17.56 9.73 12.36
CA GLU A 186 18.57 9.30 13.32
C GLU A 186 19.98 9.75 12.90
N GLN A 187 20.30 9.73 11.61
CA GLN A 187 21.57 10.24 11.08
C GLN A 187 21.74 11.76 11.30
N LEU A 188 20.64 12.48 11.43
CA LEU A 188 20.57 13.88 11.84
C LEU A 188 20.60 14.06 13.36
N ARG A 189 20.55 12.97 14.14
CA ARG A 189 20.45 12.89 15.60
C ARG A 189 19.06 13.19 16.16
N TRP A 190 18.02 13.19 15.35
CA TRP A 190 16.65 13.23 15.87
C TRP A 190 16.41 11.99 16.75
N PRO A 191 15.70 12.09 17.90
CA PRO A 191 14.93 13.23 18.43
C PRO A 191 15.70 14.24 19.30
N MET A 192 17.03 14.17 19.36
CA MET A 192 17.84 15.17 20.07
C MET A 192 17.87 16.51 19.32
N PRO A 193 18.30 17.62 19.96
CA PRO A 193 18.52 18.89 19.27
C PRO A 193 19.45 18.69 18.08
N VAL A 194 18.90 18.85 16.88
CA VAL A 194 19.67 18.84 15.63
C VAL A 194 19.95 20.29 15.25
N ASP A 195 21.12 20.52 14.68
CA ASP A 195 21.47 21.80 14.07
C ASP A 195 21.36 21.64 12.55
N TYR A 196 20.16 21.90 12.02
CA TYR A 196 19.88 21.68 10.61
C TYR A 196 20.75 22.57 9.71
N GLY A 197 21.07 23.79 10.14
CA GLY A 197 21.90 24.72 9.38
C GLY A 197 23.32 24.20 9.16
N ASN A 198 23.87 23.53 10.18
CA ASN A 198 25.23 22.99 10.17
C ASN A 198 25.30 21.51 9.74
N ALA A 199 24.17 20.86 9.48
CA ALA A 199 24.15 19.48 9.00
C ALA A 199 24.71 19.35 7.58
N ARG A 200 25.41 18.23 7.31
CA ARG A 200 25.90 17.91 5.96
C ARG A 200 24.75 17.95 4.95
N GLN A 201 25.00 18.59 3.80
CA GLN A 201 23.99 18.77 2.76
C GLN A 201 23.41 17.42 2.29
N ASP A 202 24.25 16.40 2.12
CA ASP A 202 23.81 15.05 1.71
C ASP A 202 22.80 14.43 2.69
N LYS A 203 22.96 14.66 3.99
CA LYS A 203 22.05 14.16 5.03
C LYS A 203 20.71 14.91 5.05
N ARG A 204 20.75 16.22 4.75
CA ARG A 204 19.56 17.05 4.63
C ARG A 204 18.72 16.66 3.43
N THR A 205 19.34 16.51 2.27
CA THR A 205 18.65 16.10 1.04
C THR A 205 18.07 14.70 1.17
N ALA A 206 18.75 13.77 1.83
CA ALA A 206 18.22 12.43 2.10
C ALA A 206 16.98 12.46 3.01
N PHE A 207 17.02 13.29 4.07
CA PHE A 207 15.87 13.48 4.96
C PHE A 207 14.69 14.15 4.25
N GLU A 208 14.93 15.25 3.53
CA GLU A 208 13.90 15.95 2.74
C GLU A 208 13.27 15.01 1.71
N HIS A 209 14.08 14.19 1.04
CA HIS A 209 13.61 13.18 0.08
C HIS A 209 12.72 12.13 0.76
N ALA A 210 13.15 11.56 1.89
CA ALA A 210 12.35 10.58 2.64
C ALA A 210 11.05 11.19 3.19
N PHE A 211 11.08 12.48 3.57
CA PHE A 211 9.92 13.23 4.05
C PHE A 211 8.90 13.46 2.93
N ILE A 212 9.34 13.90 1.74
CA ILE A 212 8.47 14.09 0.57
C ILE A 212 7.87 12.76 0.11
N CYS A 213 8.66 11.68 0.07
CA CYS A 213 8.15 10.34 -0.24
C CYS A 213 7.02 9.93 0.72
N SER A 214 7.16 10.27 2.01
CA SER A 214 6.16 9.96 3.02
C SER A 214 4.90 10.83 2.88
N LEU A 215 5.04 12.08 2.45
CA LEU A 215 3.91 12.98 2.15
C LEU A 215 3.07 12.48 0.97
N GLN A 216 3.70 11.96 -0.09
CA GLN A 216 3.00 11.46 -1.28
C GLN A 216 2.04 10.29 -0.99
N LEU A 217 2.16 9.66 0.17
CA LEU A 217 1.33 8.54 0.60
C LEU A 217 0.08 8.95 1.36
N GLN A 218 0.08 10.17 1.87
CA GLN A 218 -1.05 10.72 2.57
C GLN A 218 -2.36 10.58 1.77
N PRO A 219 -2.45 10.95 0.47
CA PRO A 219 -3.69 10.77 -0.29
C PRO A 219 -4.10 9.29 -0.46
N VAL A 220 -3.12 8.39 -0.55
CA VAL A 220 -3.37 6.94 -0.65
C VAL A 220 -3.92 6.41 0.68
N SER A 221 -3.34 6.84 1.80
CA SER A 221 -3.82 6.50 3.14
C SER A 221 -5.25 7.00 3.39
N GLU A 222 -5.56 8.20 2.92
CA GLU A 222 -6.88 8.81 3.03
C GLU A 222 -7.92 8.07 2.21
N SER A 223 -7.57 7.61 1.01
CA SER A 223 -8.44 6.80 0.15
C SER A 223 -8.77 5.43 0.78
N ILE A 224 -7.78 4.78 1.41
CA ILE A 224 -7.98 3.49 2.09
C ILE A 224 -8.84 3.68 3.34
N ASN A 225 -8.52 4.68 4.16
CA ASN A 225 -9.23 4.95 5.39
C ASN A 225 -10.66 5.49 5.16
N ALA A 226 -10.92 6.17 4.03
CA ALA A 226 -12.28 6.56 3.65
C ALA A 226 -13.20 5.35 3.40
N SER A 227 -12.63 4.20 3.00
CA SER A 227 -13.38 2.95 2.82
C SER A 227 -13.60 2.16 4.12
N SER A 228 -12.94 2.56 5.21
CA SER A 228 -13.02 1.94 6.54
C SER A 228 -13.20 3.05 7.57
N ALA A 229 -14.42 3.56 7.69
CA ALA A 229 -14.81 4.69 8.54
C ALA A 229 -14.56 4.52 10.06
N GLU A 230 -13.88 3.45 10.49
CA GLU A 230 -13.70 3.08 11.90
C GLU A 230 -12.28 3.28 12.44
N LEU A 231 -11.32 3.83 11.66
CA LEU A 231 -9.91 3.85 12.09
C LEU A 231 -9.15 5.18 11.98
N ARG A 232 -9.79 6.30 11.66
CA ARG A 232 -9.13 7.61 11.87
C ARG A 232 -9.71 8.26 13.11
N SER A 233 -8.96 8.16 14.20
CA SER A 233 -9.24 8.92 15.41
C SER A 233 -8.91 10.39 15.14
N GLU A 234 -9.49 11.32 15.91
CA GLU A 234 -9.12 12.76 15.92
C GLU A 234 -7.63 13.04 16.25
N GLU A 235 -6.87 11.97 16.50
CA GLU A 235 -5.42 11.94 16.73
C GLU A 235 -4.59 11.66 15.47
N ASP A 236 -5.21 11.41 14.31
CA ASP A 236 -4.49 11.14 13.05
C ASP A 236 -4.07 12.46 12.37
N GLY A 237 -2.77 12.66 12.20
CA GLY A 237 -2.20 13.85 11.57
C GLY A 237 -1.50 13.55 10.24
N THR A 238 -0.66 14.47 9.77
CA THR A 238 0.16 14.18 8.57
C THR A 238 1.04 12.94 8.83
N TYR A 239 1.01 11.99 7.90
CA TYR A 239 1.72 10.71 8.03
C TYR A 239 3.23 10.85 8.34
N PRO A 240 3.99 11.80 7.76
CA PRO A 240 5.39 12.01 8.13
C PRO A 240 5.58 12.54 9.56
N LEU A 241 4.70 13.42 10.05
CA LEU A 241 4.82 13.94 11.41
C LEU A 241 4.44 12.88 12.44
N GLU A 242 3.46 12.03 12.15
CA GLU A 242 3.16 10.85 12.98
C GLU A 242 4.40 9.95 13.15
N ILE A 243 5.12 9.70 12.06
CA ILE A 243 6.36 8.91 12.08
C ILE A 243 7.43 9.60 12.94
N LEU A 244 7.64 10.90 12.76
CA LEU A 244 8.66 11.67 13.49
C LEU A 244 8.36 11.79 14.99
N ILE A 245 7.11 11.61 15.40
CA ILE A 245 6.69 11.61 16.80
C ILE A 245 6.95 10.26 17.47
N GLN A 246 7.02 9.15 16.74
CA GLN A 246 7.25 7.82 17.34
C GLN A 246 8.52 7.77 18.23
N PRO A 247 9.70 8.29 17.81
CA PRO A 247 10.88 8.36 18.66
C PRO A 247 10.67 9.22 19.92
N ILE A 248 9.91 10.33 19.81
CA ILE A 248 9.60 11.22 20.94
C ILE A 248 8.65 10.52 21.91
N ALA A 249 7.60 9.87 21.42
CA ALA A 249 6.68 9.09 22.21
C ALA A 249 7.39 7.96 22.97
N LEU A 250 8.36 7.30 22.32
CA LEU A 250 9.19 6.27 22.95
C LEU A 250 10.07 6.86 24.06
N MET A 251 10.73 8.00 23.82
CA MET A 251 11.49 8.73 24.84
C MET A 251 10.59 9.17 26.00
N PHE A 252 9.43 9.75 25.70
CA PHE A 252 8.46 10.18 26.69
C PHE A 252 8.03 9.01 27.58
N LYS A 253 7.70 7.87 26.97
CA LYS A 253 7.38 6.63 27.69
C LYS A 253 8.53 6.17 28.57
N TYR A 254 9.75 6.16 28.05
CA TYR A 254 10.92 5.73 28.82
C TYR A 254 11.24 6.65 30.01
N HIS A 255 11.19 7.97 29.80
CA HIS A 255 11.55 8.98 30.80
C HIS A 255 10.46 9.24 31.83
N PHE A 256 9.19 9.26 31.41
CA PHE A 256 8.08 9.63 32.27
C PHE A 256 7.27 8.43 32.76
N GLU A 257 7.23 7.29 32.06
CA GLU A 257 6.54 6.07 32.52
C GLU A 257 7.48 5.00 33.09
N GLY A 258 8.79 5.13 32.90
CA GLY A 258 9.79 4.25 33.49
C GLY A 258 10.01 4.49 34.98
N THR A 259 10.52 3.47 35.68
CA THR A 259 10.90 3.55 37.10
C THR A 259 12.19 4.33 37.37
N ARG A 260 12.89 4.79 36.32
CA ARG A 260 14.14 5.54 36.42
C ARG A 260 13.89 7.01 36.06
N GLN A 261 13.94 7.88 37.07
CA GLN A 261 13.91 9.33 36.86
C GLN A 261 15.11 9.77 36.01
N THR A 262 14.86 10.03 34.75
CA THR A 262 15.85 10.50 33.78
C THR A 262 15.34 11.81 33.19
N ASN A 263 15.00 12.76 34.07
CA ASN A 263 14.59 14.11 33.69
C ASN A 263 15.80 14.85 33.12
N ARG A 264 16.07 14.68 31.82
CA ARG A 264 16.88 15.62 31.06
C ARG A 264 15.92 16.45 30.22
N PRO A 265 15.84 17.77 30.41
CA PRO A 265 15.02 18.64 29.55
C PRO A 265 15.69 18.70 28.18
N THR A 266 15.39 17.75 27.30
CA THR A 266 15.74 17.87 25.89
C THR A 266 14.64 18.71 25.24
N SER A 267 14.86 20.02 25.17
CA SER A 267 14.05 20.89 24.32
C SER A 267 14.30 20.50 22.86
N PRO A 268 13.31 20.02 22.09
CA PRO A 268 13.50 19.72 20.68
C PRO A 268 13.58 21.05 19.92
N SER A 269 14.77 21.66 19.83
CA SER A 269 15.01 22.94 19.12
C SER A 269 14.75 22.88 17.61
N MET A 270 14.55 21.67 17.07
CA MET A 270 14.35 21.40 15.66
C MET A 270 12.95 21.63 15.15
N SER A 271 11.94 21.61 16.04
CA SER A 271 10.55 21.80 15.67
C SER A 271 10.39 23.15 14.94
N HIS A 272 10.91 24.25 15.47
CA HIS A 272 10.63 25.55 14.86
C HIS A 272 11.23 25.80 13.46
N HIS A 273 12.39 25.23 13.12
CA HIS A 273 13.03 25.50 11.82
C HIS A 273 12.57 24.55 10.71
N LEU A 274 12.44 23.24 10.99
CA LEU A 274 11.93 22.27 10.01
C LEU A 274 10.43 22.45 9.76
N LEU A 275 9.65 22.80 10.80
CA LEU A 275 8.20 22.95 10.67
C LEU A 275 7.82 24.26 9.97
N LYS A 276 8.66 25.30 10.00
CA LYS A 276 8.45 26.53 9.20
C LYS A 276 8.64 26.32 7.69
N SER A 277 9.44 25.33 7.29
CA SER A 277 9.66 25.00 5.87
C SER A 277 8.66 24.00 5.29
N ALA A 278 7.90 23.32 6.15
CA ALA A 278 7.00 22.23 5.78
C ALA A 278 5.52 22.68 5.62
N ASP A 279 5.29 23.96 5.28
CA ASP A 279 3.95 24.46 4.98
C ASP A 279 3.46 23.88 3.65
N HIS A 280 2.67 22.80 3.74
CA HIS A 280 1.96 22.22 2.61
C HIS A 280 0.45 22.45 2.77
N ASN A 281 -0.20 22.99 1.74
CA ASN A 281 -1.66 23.06 1.62
C ASN A 281 -2.37 23.60 2.89
N SER A 282 -2.06 24.84 3.30
CA SER A 282 -2.69 25.54 4.43
C SER A 282 -2.57 24.89 5.82
N THR A 283 -1.84 23.77 5.94
CA THR A 283 -1.61 23.09 7.22
C THR A 283 -0.31 23.60 7.82
N ASN A 284 -0.36 24.16 9.02
CA ASN A 284 0.82 24.63 9.72
C ASN A 284 1.49 23.43 10.39
N ALA A 285 2.68 23.03 9.92
CA ALA A 285 3.34 21.83 10.42
C ALA A 285 3.66 21.92 11.92
N TRP A 286 3.91 23.12 12.46
CA TRP A 286 4.11 23.32 13.91
C TRP A 286 2.83 23.06 14.70
N ARG A 287 1.68 23.55 14.22
CA ARG A 287 0.37 23.26 14.85
C ARG A 287 0.05 21.77 14.79
N GLU A 288 0.26 21.16 13.63
CA GLU A 288 0.03 19.73 13.41
C GLU A 288 0.92 18.84 14.31
N PHE A 289 2.21 19.15 14.37
CA PHE A 289 3.16 18.44 15.23
C PHE A 289 2.83 18.61 16.71
N THR A 290 2.43 19.82 17.11
CA THR A 290 2.03 20.10 18.49
C THR A 290 0.76 19.33 18.84
N HIS A 291 -0.25 19.32 17.97
CA HIS A 291 -1.49 18.56 18.13
C HIS A 291 -1.22 17.07 18.37
N LEU A 292 -0.33 16.48 17.57
CA LEU A 292 0.04 15.06 17.69
C LEU A 292 0.82 14.72 18.98
N LEU A 293 1.41 15.70 19.68
CA LEU A 293 2.07 15.48 20.97
C LEU A 293 1.10 15.54 22.16
N LEU A 294 -0.02 16.26 22.04
CA LEU A 294 -0.99 16.44 23.12
C LEU A 294 -1.57 15.12 23.65
N PRO A 295 -1.91 14.10 22.81
CA PRO A 295 -2.35 12.79 23.29
C PRO A 295 -1.39 12.12 24.28
N LEU A 296 -0.08 12.34 24.15
CA LEU A 296 0.91 11.76 25.08
C LEU A 296 0.75 12.35 26.49
N LEU A 297 0.53 13.66 26.57
CA LEU A 297 0.32 14.38 27.83
C LEU A 297 -1.05 14.06 28.42
N THR A 298 -2.09 14.07 27.60
CA THR A 298 -3.46 13.71 27.99
C THR A 298 -3.53 12.29 28.57
N ASN A 299 -2.93 11.31 27.89
CA ASN A 299 -2.89 9.93 28.39
C ASN A 299 -2.09 9.79 29.69
N LYS A 300 -1.04 10.60 29.85
CA LYS A 300 -0.27 10.64 31.10
C LYS A 300 -1.13 11.17 32.24
N LEU A 301 -1.82 12.28 32.03
CA LEU A 301 -2.70 12.89 33.03
C LEU A 301 -3.87 11.98 33.41
N ARG A 302 -4.54 11.35 32.44
CA ARG A 302 -5.60 10.36 32.72
C ARG A 302 -5.14 9.23 33.64
N ARG A 303 -3.86 8.84 33.56
CA ARG A 303 -3.28 7.80 34.43
C ARG A 303 -2.85 8.34 35.80
N THR A 304 -2.38 9.58 35.87
CA THR A 304 -1.84 10.17 37.10
C THR A 304 -2.86 10.90 37.96
N VAL A 305 -3.95 11.43 37.38
CA VAL A 305 -5.00 12.16 38.12
C VAL A 305 -5.75 11.26 39.11
N PRO A 306 -6.22 10.04 38.76
CA PRO A 306 -6.95 9.19 39.70
C PRO A 306 -6.23 8.91 41.03
N PRO A 307 -4.92 8.57 41.08
CA PRO A 307 -4.23 8.41 42.36
C PRO A 307 -3.95 9.73 43.10
N LEU A 308 -3.94 10.87 42.40
CA LEU A 308 -3.75 12.19 43.01
C LEU A 308 -5.01 12.71 43.72
N LEU A 309 -6.18 12.10 43.50
CA LEU A 309 -7.43 12.45 44.20
C LEU A 309 -7.31 12.31 45.73
N ALA A 310 -6.43 11.41 46.22
CA ALA A 310 -6.15 11.25 47.64
C ALA A 310 -5.33 12.41 48.24
N HIS A 311 -4.78 13.30 47.42
CA HIS A 311 -3.87 14.38 47.82
C HIS A 311 -4.31 15.74 47.22
N PRO A 312 -5.29 16.43 47.85
CA PRO A 312 -5.90 17.64 47.30
C PRO A 312 -4.92 18.77 46.95
N SER A 313 -3.83 18.93 47.71
CA SER A 313 -2.80 19.95 47.44
C SER A 313 -2.00 19.65 46.18
N LEU A 314 -1.69 18.38 45.90
CA LEU A 314 -0.97 17.97 44.69
C LEU A 314 -1.91 18.00 43.48
N LEU A 315 -3.17 17.66 43.67
CA LEU A 315 -4.20 17.80 42.64
C LEU A 315 -4.38 19.27 42.23
N ALA A 316 -4.56 20.17 43.20
CA ALA A 316 -4.69 21.61 42.94
C ALA A 316 -3.46 22.18 42.23
N HIS A 317 -2.26 21.74 42.63
CA HIS A 317 -1.03 22.12 41.93
C HIS A 317 -1.01 21.60 40.48
N THR A 318 -1.45 20.36 40.26
CA THR A 318 -1.49 19.75 38.91
C THR A 318 -2.48 20.48 38.01
N ILE A 319 -3.66 20.83 38.51
CA ILE A 319 -4.67 21.63 37.80
C ILE A 319 -4.12 23.02 37.44
N TYR A 320 -3.43 23.68 38.39
CA TYR A 320 -2.81 24.97 38.11
C TYR A 320 -1.73 24.87 37.01
N GLN A 321 -0.91 23.81 37.05
CA GLN A 321 0.13 23.60 36.05
C GLN A 321 -0.45 23.26 34.66
N SER A 322 -1.54 22.48 34.57
CA SER A 322 -2.21 22.23 33.29
C SER A 322 -2.81 23.52 32.72
N LEU A 323 -3.51 24.32 33.53
CA LEU A 323 -4.05 25.61 33.10
C LEU A 323 -2.94 26.60 32.67
N SER A 324 -1.82 26.63 33.39
CA SER A 324 -0.66 27.45 33.00
C SER A 324 -0.05 26.98 31.69
N PHE A 325 -0.01 25.66 31.44
CA PHE A 325 0.47 25.09 30.19
C PHE A 325 -0.45 25.47 29.03
N ASP A 326 -1.76 25.32 29.18
CA ASP A 326 -2.73 25.64 28.13
C ASP A 326 -2.69 27.14 27.77
N ASN A 327 -2.55 28.02 28.77
CA ASN A 327 -2.37 29.45 28.54
C ASN A 327 -1.04 29.79 27.85
N ALA A 328 0.05 29.13 28.23
CA ALA A 328 1.34 29.32 27.56
C ALA A 328 1.30 28.85 26.10
N LEU A 329 0.63 27.72 25.83
CA LEU A 329 0.47 27.17 24.48
C LEU A 329 -0.36 28.10 23.59
N LYS A 330 -1.48 28.63 24.11
CA LYS A 330 -2.29 29.66 23.43
C LYS A 330 -1.49 30.96 23.23
N GLY A 331 -0.67 31.35 24.20
CA GLY A 331 0.21 32.53 24.13
C GLY A 331 1.28 32.44 23.04
N GLU A 332 1.77 31.23 22.73
CA GLU A 332 2.67 30.95 21.60
C GLU A 332 1.94 30.87 20.24
N GLY A 333 0.61 31.09 20.22
CA GLY A 333 -0.19 31.14 18.98
C GLY A 333 -0.70 29.78 18.49
N PHE A 334 -0.78 28.79 19.39
CA PHE A 334 -1.39 27.50 19.08
C PHE A 334 -2.90 27.65 18.97
N GLU A 335 -3.44 27.26 17.82
CA GLU A 335 -4.86 27.14 17.56
C GLU A 335 -5.07 25.81 16.82
N PRO A 336 -6.16 25.08 17.08
CA PRO A 336 -6.47 23.86 16.35
C PRO A 336 -6.79 24.14 14.87
N ASP A 337 -7.15 25.40 14.54
CA ASP A 337 -7.40 25.84 13.18
C ASP A 337 -6.11 25.79 12.34
N GLY A 338 -6.16 25.13 11.18
CA GLY A 338 -4.98 24.83 10.35
C GLY A 338 -4.27 23.51 10.68
N THR A 339 -4.90 22.60 11.43
CA THR A 339 -4.54 21.17 11.52
C THR A 339 -5.42 20.32 10.59
N LEU A 340 -4.93 19.16 10.13
CA LEU A 340 -5.68 18.30 9.20
C LEU A 340 -7.00 17.78 9.75
N GLY A 341 -7.12 17.67 11.08
CA GLY A 341 -8.34 17.26 11.78
C GLY A 341 -9.49 18.27 11.61
N CYS A 342 -9.19 19.57 11.60
CA CYS A 342 -10.21 20.63 11.49
C CYS A 342 -10.67 20.91 10.05
N SER A 343 -9.87 20.59 9.02
CA SER A 343 -10.22 20.90 7.62
C SER A 343 -11.36 20.03 7.02
N ARG A 344 -11.80 18.94 7.69
CA ARG A 344 -12.77 17.96 7.15
C ARG A 344 -14.20 18.04 7.70
N GLY A 345 -14.63 19.23 8.16
CA GLY A 345 -16.06 19.59 8.16
C GLY A 345 -16.93 19.11 9.33
N GLY A 346 -16.34 18.76 10.47
CA GLY A 346 -17.05 18.84 11.76
C GLY A 346 -17.04 20.28 12.26
N SER A 347 -18.08 20.74 12.95
CA SER A 347 -18.00 21.98 13.73
C SER A 347 -16.67 21.99 14.47
N ALA A 348 -15.95 23.12 14.44
CA ALA A 348 -14.75 23.33 15.23
C ALA A 348 -15.10 23.13 16.71
N GLU A 349 -15.07 21.88 17.16
CA GLU A 349 -15.04 21.55 18.57
C GLU A 349 -13.75 22.18 19.04
N SER A 350 -13.89 23.23 19.85
CA SER A 350 -12.74 23.91 20.41
C SER A 350 -11.88 22.82 21.04
N TRP A 351 -10.62 22.77 20.65
CA TRP A 351 -9.61 21.91 21.27
C TRP A 351 -9.89 21.78 22.77
N ALA A 352 -10.12 20.54 23.23
CA ALA A 352 -10.26 20.27 24.65
C ALA A 352 -8.90 20.55 25.29
N ASP A 353 -8.86 21.57 26.15
CA ASP A 353 -7.64 21.97 26.85
C ASP A 353 -7.14 20.76 27.65
N ILE A 354 -5.83 20.67 27.90
CA ILE A 354 -5.31 19.54 28.68
C ILE A 354 -5.87 19.57 30.11
N SER A 355 -6.22 20.76 30.62
CA SER A 355 -6.97 20.92 31.87
C SER A 355 -8.33 20.22 31.88
N ASP A 356 -9.04 20.14 30.75
CA ASP A 356 -10.41 19.59 30.68
C ASP A 356 -10.42 18.09 30.97
N VAL A 357 -9.29 17.42 30.71
CA VAL A 357 -9.06 16.00 31.01
C VAL A 357 -9.06 15.71 32.52
N ILE A 358 -8.79 16.73 33.34
CA ILE A 358 -8.74 16.61 34.81
C ILE A 358 -10.13 16.87 35.42
N GLU A 359 -11.01 17.58 34.71
CA GLU A 359 -12.38 17.87 35.14
C GLU A 359 -13.40 16.78 34.76
N ALA A 360 -13.06 15.92 33.78
CA ALA A 360 -13.83 14.76 33.34
C ALA A 360 -13.53 13.48 34.15
#